data_AF-A0A848XDV7-F1
#
_entry.id   AF-A0A848XDV7-F1
#
_cell.length_a   1.000
_cell.length_b   1.000
_cell.length_c   1.000
_cell.angle_alpha   90.00
_cell.angle_beta   90.00
_cell.angle_gamma   90.00
#
_symmetry.space_group_name_H-M   'P 1'
#
loop_
_entity.id
_entity.type
_entity.pdbx_description
1 polymer ?
#
loop_
_entity_poly.entity_id
_entity_poly.type
_entity_poly.pdbx_seq_one_letter_code
_entity_poly.pdbx_strand_id
1 'polypeptide(L)'
;MLRLVVPIVGAVVIGVPVVLLNLSVLGKQAEVETLITGETAVPTVLAEVGQELNKAIRNVSEEQKIKETFNKEEHNFSRLILIDQWFDIADVLKEGEPAPDESLHLLYATARAPQLLMRECPLMLETLARSCVTANADVAELSDGGFAVSGAMSYIPAEDLGEISLKGRVTKYEQELRIPEKGATRIEPADLEQAKRDVYESALAACDRIREKHGNCVIERIFVSYRSFSPTAPAQFHARIKMVWVGPEGLDQRSAKVDLAGVTQFAAVASTGGGILGGFSLSQIFGGDKSEKKKGPVILRGGGAYKNKSGRSGGRWLTPRKR
;
A
#
# COMPACT_ATOMS: atom_id res chain seq x y z
N MET A 1 -9.79 -31.49 -6.13
CA MET A 1 -10.15 -30.28 -6.92
C MET A 1 -9.00 -29.28 -7.11
N LEU A 2 -7.88 -29.38 -6.37
CA LEU A 2 -6.76 -28.42 -6.50
C LEU A 2 -5.88 -28.59 -7.77
N ARG A 3 -5.93 -29.75 -8.44
CA ARG A 3 -5.06 -30.05 -9.60
C ARG A 3 -5.55 -29.46 -10.95
N LEU A 4 -6.72 -28.81 -10.98
CA LEU A 4 -7.32 -28.28 -12.21
C LEU A 4 -7.32 -26.74 -12.29
N VAL A 5 -7.05 -26.03 -11.19
CA VAL A 5 -7.10 -24.55 -11.14
C VAL A 5 -5.79 -23.92 -11.61
N VAL A 6 -4.64 -24.55 -11.32
CA VAL A 6 -3.30 -24.06 -11.71
C VAL A 6 -3.11 -23.93 -13.23
N PRO A 7 -3.52 -24.89 -14.10
CA PRO A 7 -3.35 -24.72 -15.54
C PRO A 7 -4.28 -23.66 -16.14
N ILE A 8 -5.45 -23.40 -15.53
CA ILE A 8 -6.42 -22.41 -16.03
C ILE A 8 -5.93 -20.99 -15.76
N VAL A 9 -5.38 -20.73 -14.58
CA VAL A 9 -4.81 -19.41 -14.24
C VAL A 9 -3.55 -19.11 -15.08
N GLY A 10 -2.69 -20.11 -15.29
CA GLY A 10 -1.53 -19.98 -16.19
C GLY A 10 -1.93 -19.70 -17.65
N ALA A 11 -2.98 -20.38 -18.15
CA ALA A 11 -3.49 -20.15 -19.50
C ALA A 11 -4.13 -18.75 -19.68
N VAL A 12 -4.72 -18.16 -18.64
CA VAL A 12 -5.32 -16.82 -18.72
C VAL A 12 -4.26 -15.72 -18.64
N VAL A 13 -3.29 -15.83 -17.72
CA VAL A 13 -2.26 -14.79 -17.52
C VAL A 13 -1.28 -14.72 -18.69
N ILE A 14 -0.95 -15.87 -19.30
CA ILE A 14 -0.02 -15.93 -20.44
C ILE A 14 -0.79 -15.90 -21.78
N GLY A 15 -1.95 -16.56 -21.85
CA GLY A 15 -2.70 -16.67 -23.10
C GLY A 15 -3.38 -15.38 -23.54
N VAL A 16 -3.91 -14.57 -22.62
CA VAL A 16 -4.61 -13.32 -22.99
C VAL A 16 -3.65 -12.30 -23.63
N PRO A 17 -2.45 -12.02 -23.09
CA PRO A 17 -1.49 -11.14 -23.74
C PRO A 17 -1.01 -11.67 -25.10
N VAL A 18 -0.79 -12.98 -25.23
CA VAL A 18 -0.33 -13.61 -26.48
C VAL A 18 -1.42 -13.61 -27.56
N VAL A 19 -2.69 -13.78 -27.19
CA VAL A 19 -3.82 -13.66 -28.12
C VAL A 19 -4.01 -12.21 -28.57
N LEU A 20 -3.90 -11.24 -27.67
CA LEU A 20 -3.98 -9.82 -28.01
C LEU A 20 -2.82 -9.36 -28.92
N LEU A 21 -1.60 -9.85 -28.65
CA LEU A 21 -0.44 -9.60 -29.52
C LEU A 21 -0.61 -10.24 -30.91
N ASN A 22 -1.12 -11.47 -31.02
CA ASN A 22 -1.35 -12.11 -32.32
C ASN A 22 -2.49 -11.45 -33.12
N LEU A 23 -3.51 -10.91 -32.47
CA LEU A 23 -4.60 -10.17 -33.13
C LEU A 23 -4.13 -8.83 -33.71
N SER A 24 -3.15 -8.17 -33.08
CA SER A 24 -2.54 -6.95 -33.61
C SER A 24 -1.71 -7.17 -34.88
N VAL A 25 -1.10 -8.36 -35.05
CA VAL A 25 -0.29 -8.73 -36.23
C VAL A 25 -1.17 -9.10 -37.44
N LEU A 26 -2.42 -9.50 -37.22
CA LEU A 26 -3.36 -9.91 -38.28
C LEU A 26 -4.13 -8.75 -38.95
N GLY A 27 -3.81 -7.48 -38.66
CA GLY A 27 -4.43 -6.32 -39.31
C GLY A 27 -5.90 -6.09 -38.98
N LYS A 28 -6.44 -6.78 -37.96
CA LYS A 28 -7.84 -6.66 -37.48
C LYS A 28 -8.03 -5.56 -36.43
N GLN A 29 -7.20 -4.52 -36.42
CA GLN A 29 -7.29 -3.41 -35.46
C GLN A 29 -8.65 -2.69 -35.49
N ALA A 30 -9.28 -2.56 -36.68
CA ALA A 30 -10.58 -1.91 -36.81
C ALA A 30 -11.74 -2.68 -36.14
N GLU A 31 -11.68 -4.03 -36.10
CA GLU A 31 -12.66 -4.85 -35.36
C GLU A 31 -12.47 -4.72 -33.84
N VAL A 32 -11.25 -4.44 -33.38
CA VAL A 32 -10.94 -4.23 -31.95
C VAL A 32 -11.30 -2.80 -31.51
N GLU A 33 -11.07 -1.79 -32.34
CA GLU A 33 -11.49 -0.41 -32.06
C GLU A 33 -13.01 -0.29 -32.02
N THR A 34 -13.75 -0.98 -32.89
CA THR A 34 -15.23 -1.03 -32.82
C THR A 34 -15.76 -1.81 -31.61
N LEU A 35 -14.99 -2.76 -31.06
CA LEU A 35 -15.30 -3.45 -29.80
C LEU A 35 -15.01 -2.60 -28.55
N ILE A 36 -14.08 -1.63 -28.63
CA ILE A 36 -13.66 -0.78 -27.51
C ILE A 36 -14.41 0.57 -27.48
N THR A 37 -14.87 1.07 -28.64
CA THR A 37 -15.53 2.40 -28.77
C THR A 37 -17.01 2.46 -28.35
N GLY A 38 -17.59 1.36 -27.87
CA GLY A 38 -18.70 1.45 -26.91
C GLY A 38 -20.12 1.37 -27.45
N GLU A 39 -20.44 0.39 -28.29
CA GLU A 39 -21.86 0.11 -28.60
C GLU A 39 -22.34 -1.33 -28.40
N THR A 40 -21.51 -2.27 -27.95
CA THR A 40 -22.03 -3.54 -27.44
C THR A 40 -21.27 -4.01 -26.22
N ALA A 41 -22.04 -4.55 -25.29
CA ALA A 41 -21.61 -5.06 -23.99
C ALA A 41 -20.29 -5.83 -24.08
N VAL A 42 -19.42 -5.61 -23.08
CA VAL A 42 -18.35 -6.56 -22.71
C VAL A 42 -18.89 -7.97 -22.96
N PRO A 43 -18.21 -8.83 -23.74
CA PRO A 43 -18.71 -10.17 -24.04
C PRO A 43 -19.19 -10.78 -22.74
N THR A 44 -20.46 -11.15 -22.66
CA THR A 44 -21.11 -11.65 -21.44
C THR A 44 -20.27 -12.72 -20.76
N VAL A 45 -19.52 -13.50 -21.55
CA VAL A 45 -18.53 -14.48 -21.11
C VAL A 45 -17.37 -13.89 -20.28
N LEU A 46 -16.79 -12.74 -20.64
CA LEU A 46 -15.70 -12.11 -19.86
C LEU A 46 -16.24 -11.47 -18.57
N ALA A 47 -17.43 -10.87 -18.63
CA ALA A 47 -18.10 -10.32 -17.45
C ALA A 47 -18.56 -11.43 -16.49
N GLU A 48 -19.08 -12.55 -17.00
CA GLU A 48 -19.47 -13.73 -16.23
C GLU A 48 -18.25 -14.46 -15.64
N VAL A 49 -17.17 -14.65 -16.41
CA VAL A 49 -15.91 -15.19 -15.90
C VAL A 49 -15.33 -14.26 -14.82
N GLY A 50 -15.39 -12.94 -15.01
CA GLY A 50 -14.97 -11.97 -14.01
C GLY A 50 -15.81 -12.04 -12.73
N GLN A 51 -17.13 -12.23 -12.84
CA GLN A 51 -18.04 -12.37 -11.70
C GLN A 51 -17.89 -13.72 -10.98
N GLU A 52 -17.73 -14.82 -11.71
CA GLU A 52 -17.47 -16.16 -11.18
C GLU A 52 -16.09 -16.23 -10.51
N LEU A 53 -15.06 -15.62 -11.09
CA LEU A 53 -13.75 -15.48 -10.47
C LEU A 53 -13.83 -14.64 -9.18
N ASN A 54 -14.56 -13.52 -9.20
CA ASN A 54 -14.75 -12.68 -8.02
C ASN A 54 -15.56 -13.39 -6.92
N LYS A 55 -16.56 -14.20 -7.28
CA LYS A 55 -17.30 -15.07 -6.34
C LYS A 55 -16.43 -16.20 -5.78
N ALA A 56 -15.62 -16.85 -6.63
CA ALA A 56 -14.68 -17.89 -6.21
C ALA A 56 -13.62 -17.33 -5.25
N ILE A 57 -13.11 -16.13 -5.51
CA ILE A 57 -12.20 -15.38 -4.61
C ILE A 57 -12.89 -14.99 -3.31
N ARG A 58 -14.19 -14.61 -3.34
CA ARG A 58 -14.95 -14.25 -2.13
C ARG A 58 -15.31 -15.45 -1.25
N ASN A 59 -15.42 -16.65 -1.83
CA ASN A 59 -15.75 -17.90 -1.13
C ASN A 59 -14.53 -18.64 -0.58
N VAL A 60 -13.34 -18.06 -0.67
CA VAL A 60 -12.14 -18.60 -0.03
C VAL A 60 -12.33 -18.58 1.49
N SER A 61 -12.17 -19.73 2.15
CA SER A 61 -12.30 -19.83 3.60
C SER A 61 -11.28 -18.93 4.29
N GLU A 62 -11.62 -18.38 5.47
CA GLU A 62 -10.69 -17.54 6.23
C GLU A 62 -9.37 -18.26 6.54
N GLU A 63 -9.41 -19.58 6.76
CA GLU A 63 -8.21 -20.40 6.92
C GLU A 63 -7.29 -20.35 5.68
N GLN A 64 -7.86 -20.40 4.48
CA GLN A 64 -7.09 -20.33 3.25
C GLN A 64 -6.50 -18.94 3.05
N LYS A 65 -7.26 -17.87 3.35
CA LYS A 65 -6.73 -16.50 3.34
C LYS A 65 -5.58 -16.31 4.33
N ILE A 66 -5.69 -16.89 5.53
CA ILE A 66 -4.62 -16.89 6.52
C ILE A 66 -3.39 -17.63 5.96
N LYS A 67 -3.56 -18.84 5.43
CA LYS A 67 -2.45 -19.60 4.83
C LYS A 67 -1.76 -18.84 3.72
N GLU A 68 -2.51 -18.20 2.83
CA GLU A 68 -1.94 -17.37 1.75
C GLU A 68 -1.18 -16.16 2.32
N THR A 69 -1.76 -15.44 3.27
CA THR A 69 -1.14 -14.27 3.90
C THR A 69 0.18 -14.62 4.61
N PHE A 70 0.27 -15.82 5.19
CA PHE A 70 1.46 -16.33 5.87
C PHE A 70 2.34 -17.26 5.02
N ASN A 71 2.04 -17.44 3.72
CA ASN A 71 2.89 -18.23 2.83
C ASN A 71 4.17 -17.45 2.53
N LYS A 72 5.27 -17.80 3.20
CA LYS A 72 6.58 -17.16 3.02
C LYS A 72 7.34 -17.58 1.76
N GLU A 73 6.75 -18.43 0.92
CA GLU A 73 7.44 -19.00 -0.24
C GLU A 73 7.05 -18.40 -1.59
N GLU A 74 5.89 -17.76 -1.66
CA GLU A 74 5.30 -17.32 -2.93
C GLU A 74 4.90 -15.85 -2.89
N HIS A 75 4.93 -15.20 -4.05
CA HIS A 75 4.28 -13.90 -4.24
C HIS A 75 2.76 -14.05 -4.21
N ASN A 76 2.07 -13.12 -3.55
CA ASN A 76 0.62 -13.08 -3.51
C ASN A 76 0.08 -11.66 -3.31
N PHE A 77 -1.24 -11.51 -3.46
CA PHE A 77 -1.95 -10.24 -3.30
C PHE A 77 -2.26 -9.86 -1.84
N SER A 78 -1.94 -10.74 -0.90
CA SER A 78 -2.13 -10.46 0.53
C SER A 78 -0.97 -9.66 1.11
N ARG A 79 0.21 -9.65 0.47
CA ARG A 79 1.38 -8.87 0.91
C ARG A 79 1.83 -7.90 -0.16
N LEU A 80 1.47 -6.64 0.02
CA LEU A 80 1.67 -5.62 -1.00
C LEU A 80 2.30 -4.34 -0.43
N ILE A 81 3.27 -3.80 -1.15
CA ILE A 81 3.70 -2.40 -0.98
C ILE A 81 3.04 -1.59 -2.09
N LEU A 82 2.12 -0.72 -1.70
CA LEU A 82 1.44 0.21 -2.59
C LEU A 82 2.26 1.50 -2.67
N ILE A 83 2.55 1.92 -3.89
CA ILE A 83 3.30 3.13 -4.18
C ILE A 83 2.42 4.06 -5.02
N ASP A 84 2.44 5.35 -4.69
CA ASP A 84 1.86 6.45 -5.46
C ASP A 84 2.96 7.51 -5.64
N GLN A 85 3.48 7.63 -6.86
CA GLN A 85 4.60 8.49 -7.23
C GLN A 85 4.29 9.28 -8.50
N TRP A 86 4.80 10.52 -8.56
CA TRP A 86 4.66 11.39 -9.73
C TRP A 86 5.97 11.42 -10.52
N PHE A 87 5.85 11.43 -11.83
CA PHE A 87 6.95 11.39 -12.78
C PHE A 87 6.73 12.40 -13.90
N ASP A 88 7.80 13.05 -14.34
CA ASP A 88 7.80 13.77 -15.61
C ASP A 88 8.11 12.81 -16.75
N ILE A 89 7.82 13.19 -18.00
CA ILE A 89 8.17 12.38 -19.17
C ILE A 89 9.67 12.06 -19.21
N ALA A 90 10.52 12.98 -18.76
CA ALA A 90 11.97 12.76 -18.69
C ALA A 90 12.35 11.59 -17.77
N ASP A 91 11.62 11.38 -16.67
CA ASP A 91 11.88 10.29 -15.72
C ASP A 91 11.39 8.92 -16.22
N VAL A 92 10.37 8.96 -17.08
CA VAL A 92 9.80 7.80 -17.79
C VAL A 92 10.77 7.31 -18.87
N LEU A 93 11.52 8.21 -19.50
CA LEU A 93 12.46 7.90 -20.56
C LEU A 93 13.72 7.18 -20.04
N LYS A 94 14.35 6.38 -20.91
CA LYS A 94 15.67 5.81 -20.62
C LYS A 94 16.71 6.87 -20.90
N GLU A 95 17.86 6.74 -20.26
CA GLU A 95 18.99 7.64 -20.52
C GLU A 95 19.34 7.65 -22.02
N GLY A 96 19.42 8.84 -22.60
CA GLY A 96 19.72 9.05 -24.02
C GLY A 96 18.58 8.77 -25.01
N GLU A 97 17.39 8.41 -24.53
CA GLU A 97 16.23 8.19 -25.39
C GLU A 97 15.61 9.53 -25.83
N PRO A 98 15.30 9.72 -27.12
CA PRO A 98 14.60 10.92 -27.58
C PRO A 98 13.18 10.96 -27.00
N ALA A 99 12.71 12.17 -26.68
CA ALA A 99 11.34 12.36 -26.24
C ALA A 99 10.36 11.98 -27.37
N PRO A 100 9.34 11.14 -27.10
CA PRO A 100 8.31 10.82 -28.08
C PRO A 100 7.39 12.03 -28.31
N ASP A 101 6.58 11.97 -29.37
CA ASP A 101 5.51 12.94 -29.60
C ASP A 101 4.56 12.99 -28.40
N GLU A 102 4.04 14.18 -28.07
CA GLU A 102 3.16 14.39 -26.90
C GLU A 102 1.96 13.44 -26.85
N SER A 103 1.39 13.12 -28.02
CA SER A 103 0.27 12.17 -28.14
C SER A 103 0.61 10.74 -27.70
N LEU A 104 1.89 10.40 -27.58
CA LEU A 104 2.38 9.09 -27.16
C LEU A 104 2.87 9.07 -25.71
N HIS A 105 2.92 10.21 -25.01
CA HIS A 105 3.51 10.27 -23.65
C HIS A 105 2.80 9.35 -22.66
N LEU A 106 1.46 9.37 -22.64
CA LEU A 106 0.67 8.49 -21.76
C LEU A 106 0.89 7.01 -22.07
N LEU A 107 1.01 6.65 -23.35
CA LEU A 107 1.29 5.27 -23.76
C LEU A 107 2.68 4.84 -23.25
N TYR A 108 3.69 5.70 -23.37
CA TYR A 108 5.04 5.44 -22.86
C TYR A 108 5.06 5.30 -21.34
N ALA A 109 4.39 6.21 -20.62
CA ALA A 109 4.27 6.15 -19.17
C ALA A 109 3.59 4.85 -18.72
N THR A 110 2.49 4.47 -19.37
CA THR A 110 1.76 3.23 -19.08
C THR A 110 2.62 1.99 -19.34
N ALA A 111 3.32 1.95 -20.48
CA ALA A 111 4.18 0.82 -20.84
C ALA A 111 5.37 0.64 -19.89
N ARG A 112 5.79 1.72 -19.22
CA ARG A 112 6.96 1.75 -18.33
C ARG A 112 6.64 1.75 -16.85
N ALA A 113 5.39 1.94 -16.48
CA ALA A 113 4.94 1.98 -15.09
C ALA A 113 5.44 0.77 -14.26
N PRO A 114 5.42 -0.48 -14.78
CA PRO A 114 5.98 -1.60 -14.03
C PRO A 114 7.46 -1.46 -13.72
N GLN A 115 8.28 -1.00 -14.68
CA GLN A 115 9.72 -0.80 -14.51
C GLN A 115 10.03 0.37 -13.57
N LEU A 116 9.19 1.42 -13.59
CA LEU A 116 9.30 2.53 -12.65
C LEU A 116 9.05 2.06 -11.21
N LEU A 117 8.01 1.26 -10.98
CA LEU A 117 7.73 0.67 -9.66
C LEU A 117 8.82 -0.31 -9.21
N MET A 118 9.43 -1.06 -10.14
CA MET A 118 10.56 -1.94 -9.84
C MET A 118 11.78 -1.19 -9.28
N ARG A 119 11.88 0.14 -9.43
CA ARG A 119 12.94 0.95 -8.79
C ARG A 119 12.88 0.92 -7.26
N GLU A 120 11.73 0.58 -6.67
CA GLU A 120 11.58 0.41 -5.21
C GLU A 120 12.10 -0.95 -4.71
N CYS A 121 12.23 -1.93 -5.61
CA CYS A 121 12.57 -3.31 -5.25
C CYS A 121 13.95 -3.44 -4.58
N PRO A 122 15.04 -2.75 -5.00
CA PRO A 122 16.32 -2.80 -4.30
C PRO A 122 16.21 -2.44 -2.81
N LEU A 123 15.53 -1.35 -2.48
CA LEU A 123 15.33 -0.95 -1.09
C LEU A 123 14.51 -1.97 -0.30
N MET A 124 13.51 -2.60 -0.92
CA MET A 124 12.75 -3.69 -0.30
C MET A 124 13.63 -4.91 -0.02
N LEU A 125 14.52 -5.27 -0.95
CA LEU A 125 15.43 -6.41 -0.83
C LEU A 125 16.48 -6.20 0.27
N GLU A 126 16.91 -4.96 0.47
CA GLU A 126 17.85 -4.61 1.54
C GLU A 126 17.21 -4.59 2.94
N THR A 127 15.89 -4.48 3.02
CA THR A 127 15.18 -4.25 4.28
C THR A 127 14.30 -5.42 4.69
N LEU A 128 13.18 -5.65 3.99
CA LEU A 128 12.09 -6.52 4.47
C LEU A 128 11.82 -7.74 3.58
N ALA A 129 12.34 -7.78 2.35
CA ALA A 129 11.99 -8.76 1.34
C ALA A 129 13.19 -9.60 0.88
N ARG A 130 12.94 -10.86 0.53
CA ARG A 130 13.90 -11.71 -0.19
C ARG A 130 13.68 -11.71 -1.71
N SER A 131 12.49 -11.28 -2.14
CA SER A 131 12.08 -11.16 -3.54
C SER A 131 10.96 -10.13 -3.64
N CYS A 132 10.93 -9.34 -4.71
CA CYS A 132 9.86 -8.41 -5.05
C CYS A 132 9.54 -8.44 -6.54
N VAL A 133 8.27 -8.19 -6.87
CA VAL A 133 7.77 -8.12 -8.24
C VAL A 133 6.59 -7.16 -8.32
N THR A 134 6.46 -6.44 -9.43
CA THR A 134 5.27 -5.62 -9.69
C THR A 134 4.05 -6.52 -9.87
N ALA A 135 3.02 -6.31 -9.05
CA ALA A 135 1.74 -7.02 -9.14
C ALA A 135 0.77 -6.30 -10.08
N ASN A 136 0.71 -4.97 -10.01
CA ASN A 136 -0.03 -4.12 -10.94
C ASN A 136 0.58 -2.72 -10.99
N ALA A 137 0.27 -2.00 -12.06
CA ALA A 137 0.66 -0.61 -12.26
C ALA A 137 -0.44 0.10 -13.06
N ASP A 138 -0.76 1.32 -12.65
CA ASP A 138 -1.77 2.19 -13.23
C ASP A 138 -1.17 3.59 -13.39
N VAL A 139 -1.52 4.26 -14.48
CA VAL A 139 -1.02 5.61 -14.80
C VAL A 139 -2.20 6.53 -15.02
N ALA A 140 -2.12 7.71 -14.42
CA ALA A 140 -3.01 8.83 -14.69
C ALA A 140 -2.19 10.06 -15.12
N GLU A 141 -2.64 10.72 -16.17
CA GLU A 141 -2.08 12.00 -16.59
C GLU A 141 -2.53 13.12 -15.64
N LEU A 142 -1.61 13.99 -15.29
CA LEU A 142 -1.82 15.16 -14.43
C LEU A 142 -2.06 16.41 -15.28
N SER A 143 -2.69 17.43 -14.70
CA SER A 143 -3.03 18.66 -15.41
C SER A 143 -1.83 19.49 -15.89
N ASP A 144 -0.64 19.22 -15.36
CA ASP A 144 0.63 19.86 -15.70
C ASP A 144 1.44 19.06 -16.74
N GLY A 145 0.88 17.96 -17.28
CA GLY A 145 1.56 17.07 -18.23
C GLY A 145 2.43 16.00 -17.56
N GLY A 146 2.48 15.95 -16.23
CA GLY A 146 3.12 14.87 -15.50
C GLY A 146 2.27 13.60 -15.43
N PHE A 147 2.83 12.54 -14.86
CA PHE A 147 2.18 11.24 -14.71
C PHE A 147 2.16 10.81 -13.25
N ALA A 148 0.97 10.56 -12.71
CA ALA A 148 0.82 9.84 -11.44
C ALA A 148 0.84 8.34 -11.74
N VAL A 149 1.93 7.68 -11.34
CA VAL A 149 2.11 6.24 -11.41
C VAL A 149 1.77 5.66 -10.04
N SER A 150 0.75 4.82 -10.00
CA SER A 150 0.34 4.11 -8.81
C SER A 150 0.36 2.61 -9.06
N GLY A 151 0.67 1.82 -8.04
CA GLY A 151 0.66 0.37 -8.21
C GLY A 151 1.02 -0.39 -6.95
N ALA A 152 1.13 -1.69 -7.09
CA ALA A 152 1.46 -2.59 -6.00
C ALA A 152 2.67 -3.46 -6.35
N MET A 153 3.60 -3.54 -5.41
CA MET A 153 4.71 -4.47 -5.39
C MET A 153 4.35 -5.63 -4.48
N SER A 154 4.27 -6.85 -5.02
CA SER A 154 4.20 -8.06 -4.20
C SER A 154 5.59 -8.44 -3.75
N TYR A 155 5.71 -8.95 -2.53
CA TYR A 155 6.99 -9.38 -1.99
C TYR A 155 6.90 -10.68 -1.21
N ILE A 156 8.05 -11.33 -1.13
CA ILE A 156 8.27 -12.45 -0.25
C ILE A 156 9.11 -11.96 0.93
N PRO A 157 8.66 -12.14 2.19
CA PRO A 157 9.37 -11.63 3.36
C PRO A 157 10.74 -12.29 3.51
N ALA A 158 11.72 -11.51 3.98
CA ALA A 158 13.04 -12.02 4.37
C ALA A 158 13.00 -12.68 5.76
N GLU A 159 12.22 -12.13 6.67
CA GLU A 159 12.10 -12.62 8.05
C GLU A 159 11.13 -13.79 8.20
N ASP A 160 11.28 -14.51 9.31
CA ASP A 160 10.30 -15.50 9.72
C ASP A 160 8.99 -14.84 10.15
N LEU A 161 7.86 -15.38 9.71
CA LEU A 161 6.53 -14.90 10.06
C LEU A 161 6.03 -15.50 11.38
N GLY A 162 6.70 -16.53 11.90
CA GLY A 162 6.28 -17.31 13.06
C GLY A 162 5.21 -18.35 12.72
N GLU A 163 4.87 -19.17 13.72
CA GLU A 163 3.94 -20.29 13.52
C GLU A 163 2.48 -19.84 13.62
N ILE A 164 1.67 -20.27 12.64
CA ILE A 164 0.21 -20.09 12.62
C ILE A 164 -0.56 -21.33 13.07
N SER A 165 0.15 -22.40 13.47
CA SER A 165 -0.42 -23.69 13.86
C SER A 165 -1.00 -23.64 15.28
N LEU A 166 -2.11 -22.93 15.44
CA LEU A 166 -2.84 -22.86 16.70
C LEU A 166 -3.86 -24.01 16.81
N LYS A 167 -4.11 -24.48 18.03
CA LYS A 167 -5.15 -25.48 18.30
C LYS A 167 -6.54 -24.83 18.24
N GLY A 168 -7.45 -25.40 17.46
CA GLY A 168 -8.84 -24.95 17.37
C GLY A 168 -9.09 -23.92 16.27
N ARG A 169 -10.20 -23.18 16.38
CA ARG A 169 -10.55 -22.13 15.43
C ARG A 169 -9.66 -20.91 15.61
N VAL A 170 -9.17 -20.39 14.50
CA VAL A 170 -8.25 -19.24 14.47
C VAL A 170 -8.92 -18.01 13.86
N THR A 171 -8.46 -16.83 14.24
CA THR A 171 -8.92 -15.55 13.72
C THR A 171 -7.74 -14.67 13.36
N LYS A 172 -7.87 -13.93 12.26
CA LYS A 172 -6.92 -12.90 11.84
C LYS A 172 -7.21 -11.61 12.60
N TYR A 173 -6.18 -11.06 13.23
CA TYR A 173 -6.20 -9.77 13.90
C TYR A 173 -5.36 -8.78 13.11
N GLU A 174 -5.73 -7.49 13.18
CA GLU A 174 -5.11 -6.45 12.36
C GLU A 174 -4.74 -5.24 13.22
N GLN A 175 -3.59 -4.65 12.92
CA GLN A 175 -3.13 -3.41 13.53
C GLN A 175 -2.52 -2.50 12.46
N GLU A 176 -2.80 -1.20 12.56
CA GLU A 176 -2.31 -0.19 11.64
C GLU A 176 -1.34 0.77 12.36
N LEU A 177 -0.23 1.07 11.70
CA LEU A 177 0.72 2.10 12.07
C LEU A 177 0.74 3.18 10.98
N ARG A 178 0.80 4.46 11.37
CA ARG A 178 0.85 5.60 10.47
C ARG A 178 2.14 6.38 10.68
N ILE A 179 2.79 6.75 9.58
CA ILE A 179 4.07 7.49 9.59
C ILE A 179 3.97 8.67 8.61
N PRO A 180 4.00 9.94 9.07
CA PRO A 180 3.88 10.33 10.48
C PRO A 180 2.52 9.93 11.05
N GLU A 181 2.37 9.96 12.38
CA GLU A 181 1.12 9.58 13.05
C GLU A 181 -0.08 10.43 12.57
N LYS A 182 0.17 11.68 12.19
CA LYS A 182 -0.85 12.65 11.74
C LYS A 182 -0.45 13.27 10.40
N GLY A 183 -1.35 13.16 9.43
CA GLY A 183 -1.24 13.85 8.14
C GLY A 183 -0.07 13.37 7.29
N ALA A 184 0.39 14.24 6.39
CA ALA A 184 1.62 14.08 5.63
C ALA A 184 2.68 15.05 6.16
N THR A 185 3.94 14.67 6.04
CA THR A 185 5.09 15.53 6.33
C THR A 185 5.78 15.95 5.04
N ARG A 186 6.49 17.07 5.06
CA ARG A 186 7.38 17.44 3.95
C ARG A 186 8.73 16.75 4.14
N ILE A 187 9.27 16.21 3.05
CA ILE A 187 10.60 15.59 3.00
C ILE A 187 11.35 16.15 1.80
N GLU A 188 12.60 16.54 2.01
CA GLU A 188 13.47 16.99 0.92
C GLU A 188 13.79 15.81 -0.02
N PRO A 189 13.95 16.04 -1.33
CA PRO A 189 14.25 14.96 -2.29
C PRO A 189 15.45 14.09 -1.88
N ALA A 190 16.49 14.69 -1.30
CA ALA A 190 17.69 14.00 -0.84
C ALA A 190 17.44 13.01 0.31
N ASP A 191 16.38 13.25 1.10
CA ASP A 191 16.06 12.46 2.30
C ASP A 191 14.98 11.40 2.05
N LEU A 192 14.39 11.38 0.85
CA LEU A 192 13.26 10.53 0.51
C LEU A 192 13.59 9.04 0.62
N GLU A 193 14.78 8.63 0.17
CA GLU A 193 15.19 7.23 0.23
C GLU A 193 15.35 6.75 1.68
N GLN A 194 15.98 7.57 2.53
CA GLN A 194 16.10 7.28 3.96
C GLN A 194 14.73 7.23 4.64
N ALA A 195 13.82 8.15 4.32
CA ALA A 195 12.46 8.15 4.87
C ALA A 195 11.68 6.87 4.51
N LYS A 196 11.87 6.32 3.31
CA LYS A 196 11.29 5.02 2.92
C LYS A 196 11.92 3.87 3.71
N ARG A 197 13.24 3.88 3.88
CA ARG A 197 13.97 2.89 4.69
C ARG A 197 13.43 2.88 6.13
N ASP A 198 13.28 4.05 6.74
CA ASP A 198 12.74 4.20 8.09
C ASP A 198 11.31 3.64 8.21
N VAL A 199 10.48 3.78 7.17
CA VAL A 199 9.12 3.19 7.13
C VAL A 199 9.19 1.68 7.13
N TYR A 200 10.08 1.09 6.33
CA TYR A 200 10.27 -0.36 6.25
C TYR A 200 10.83 -0.94 7.56
N GLU A 201 11.84 -0.30 8.14
CA GLU A 201 12.40 -0.70 9.43
C GLU A 201 11.39 -0.54 10.57
N SER A 202 10.60 0.54 10.57
CA SER A 202 9.51 0.71 11.54
C SER A 202 8.42 -0.35 11.40
N ALA A 203 8.14 -0.80 10.16
CA ALA A 203 7.19 -1.89 9.92
C ALA A 203 7.70 -3.22 10.48
N LEU A 204 8.98 -3.54 10.25
CA LEU A 204 9.63 -4.74 10.80
C LEU A 204 9.64 -4.71 12.32
N ALA A 205 10.13 -3.63 12.93
CA ALA A 205 10.18 -3.49 14.39
C ALA A 205 8.78 -3.55 15.04
N ALA A 206 7.75 -3.03 14.37
CA ALA A 206 6.38 -3.16 14.86
C ALA A 206 5.90 -4.62 14.80
N CYS A 207 6.23 -5.31 13.71
CA CYS A 207 5.88 -6.71 13.53
C CYS A 207 6.64 -7.63 14.49
N ASP A 208 7.89 -7.32 14.81
CA ASP A 208 8.68 -8.00 15.84
C ASP A 208 8.01 -7.95 17.20
N ARG A 209 7.56 -6.77 17.65
CA ARG A 209 6.83 -6.65 18.92
C ARG A 209 5.52 -7.44 18.93
N ILE A 210 4.83 -7.51 17.79
CA ILE A 210 3.63 -8.35 17.64
C ILE A 210 4.01 -9.83 17.73
N ARG A 211 5.09 -10.25 17.06
CA ARG A 211 5.61 -11.61 17.08
C ARG A 211 6.07 -12.04 18.46
N GLU A 212 6.74 -11.17 19.22
CA GLU A 212 7.14 -11.42 20.60
C GLU A 212 5.94 -11.71 21.52
N LYS A 213 4.82 -11.01 21.30
CA LYS A 213 3.61 -11.16 22.12
C LYS A 213 2.72 -12.32 21.68
N HIS A 214 2.57 -12.53 20.38
CA HIS A 214 1.56 -13.43 19.79
C HIS A 214 2.15 -14.63 19.05
N GLY A 215 3.48 -14.71 18.92
CA GLY A 215 4.22 -15.79 18.27
C GLY A 215 4.31 -15.69 16.75
N ASN A 216 3.48 -14.86 16.11
CA ASN A 216 3.49 -14.65 14.67
C ASN A 216 3.11 -13.21 14.31
N CYS A 217 3.60 -12.74 13.17
CA CYS A 217 3.20 -11.48 12.57
C CYS A 217 3.61 -11.45 11.11
N VAL A 218 2.81 -10.79 10.28
CA VAL A 218 3.16 -10.46 8.90
C VAL A 218 2.70 -9.05 8.55
N ILE A 219 3.54 -8.32 7.82
CA ILE A 219 3.17 -7.05 7.21
C ILE A 219 2.30 -7.37 5.98
N GLU A 220 1.01 -7.05 6.06
CA GLU A 220 0.05 -7.33 4.98
C GLU A 220 0.10 -6.24 3.91
N ARG A 221 0.24 -4.98 4.34
CA ARG A 221 0.24 -3.84 3.41
C ARG A 221 1.09 -2.71 3.92
N ILE A 222 1.93 -2.16 3.05
CA ILE A 222 2.54 -0.84 3.26
C ILE A 222 2.02 0.07 2.16
N PHE A 223 1.34 1.15 2.50
CA PHE A 223 1.03 2.21 1.56
C PHE A 223 2.04 3.32 1.76
N VAL A 224 2.81 3.65 0.73
CA VAL A 224 3.75 4.77 0.71
C VAL A 224 3.29 5.72 -0.37
N SER A 225 3.04 6.97 -0.01
CA SER A 225 2.69 8.01 -0.97
C SER A 225 3.59 9.20 -0.74
N TYR A 226 4.24 9.61 -1.82
CA TYR A 226 5.06 10.80 -1.83
C TYR A 226 4.75 11.60 -3.10
N ARG A 227 4.19 12.78 -2.91
CA ARG A 227 3.78 13.66 -4.00
C ARG A 227 4.76 14.80 -4.08
N SER A 228 5.54 14.84 -5.15
CA SER A 228 6.35 16.00 -5.47
C SER A 228 5.86 16.66 -6.75
N PHE A 229 5.83 17.98 -6.74
CA PHE A 229 5.51 18.80 -7.93
C PHE A 229 6.75 19.04 -8.81
N SER A 230 7.94 18.62 -8.38
CA SER A 230 9.19 18.73 -9.13
C SER A 230 10.26 17.81 -8.52
N PRO A 231 11.21 17.27 -9.29
CA PRO A 231 12.34 16.49 -8.75
C PRO A 231 13.15 17.21 -7.67
N THR A 232 13.09 18.54 -7.64
CA THR A 232 13.83 19.40 -6.70
C THR A 232 12.98 19.95 -5.56
N ALA A 233 11.66 19.79 -5.62
CA ALA A 233 10.76 20.31 -4.61
C ALA A 233 10.55 19.29 -3.48
N PRO A 234 10.29 19.76 -2.24
CA PRO A 234 9.94 18.87 -1.13
C PRO A 234 8.68 18.07 -1.44
N ALA A 235 8.70 16.76 -1.17
CA ALA A 235 7.58 15.87 -1.36
C ALA A 235 6.68 15.83 -0.12
N GLN A 236 5.36 15.73 -0.32
CA GLN A 236 4.44 15.36 0.76
C GLN A 236 4.47 13.85 0.97
N PHE A 237 5.06 13.41 2.07
CA PHE A 237 5.24 12.01 2.41
C PHE A 237 4.26 11.56 3.48
N HIS A 238 3.64 10.40 3.25
CA HIS A 238 2.96 9.65 4.29
C HIS A 238 2.97 8.17 3.99
N ALA A 239 2.98 7.36 5.05
CA ALA A 239 2.91 5.93 4.97
C ALA A 239 1.88 5.35 5.96
N ARG A 240 1.25 4.25 5.56
CA ARG A 240 0.34 3.45 6.39
C ARG A 240 0.76 1.99 6.29
N ILE A 241 1.08 1.40 7.44
CA ILE A 241 1.50 0.01 7.56
C ILE A 241 0.37 -0.76 8.21
N LYS A 242 -0.09 -1.82 7.56
CA LYS A 242 -1.05 -2.78 8.08
C LYS A 242 -0.35 -4.09 8.36
N MET A 243 -0.36 -4.50 9.62
CA MET A 243 0.18 -5.77 10.09
C MET A 243 -0.96 -6.67 10.54
N VAL A 244 -0.76 -7.96 10.38
CA VAL A 244 -1.72 -8.98 10.80
C VAL A 244 -1.03 -10.10 11.55
N TRP A 245 -1.75 -10.68 12.51
CA TRP A 245 -1.36 -11.88 13.24
C TRP A 245 -2.55 -12.79 13.42
N VAL A 246 -2.29 -14.04 13.76
CA VAL A 246 -3.29 -15.09 13.96
C VAL A 246 -3.31 -15.45 15.44
N GLY A 247 -4.53 -15.49 15.99
CA GLY A 247 -4.78 -15.88 17.38
C GLY A 247 -5.98 -16.81 17.50
N PRO A 248 -6.23 -17.36 18.70
CA PRO A 248 -7.45 -18.13 18.95
C PRO A 248 -8.69 -17.25 18.80
N GLU A 249 -9.76 -17.82 18.25
CA GLU A 249 -11.06 -17.14 18.16
C GLU A 249 -11.53 -16.67 19.54
N GLY A 250 -11.98 -15.42 19.65
CA GLY A 250 -12.48 -14.84 20.90
C GLY A 250 -11.43 -14.11 21.76
N LEU A 251 -10.18 -13.99 21.30
CA LEU A 251 -9.22 -13.07 21.93
C LEU A 251 -9.76 -11.64 21.88
N ASP A 252 -9.81 -10.95 23.02
CA ASP A 252 -10.26 -9.55 23.10
C ASP A 252 -9.33 -8.66 22.26
N GLN A 253 -9.87 -7.99 21.25
CA GLN A 253 -9.12 -7.10 20.37
C GLN A 253 -8.35 -6.01 21.12
N ARG A 254 -8.83 -5.55 22.28
CA ARG A 254 -8.10 -4.56 23.09
C ARG A 254 -6.84 -5.15 23.71
N SER A 255 -6.95 -6.37 24.23
CA SER A 255 -5.79 -7.12 24.75
C SER A 255 -4.83 -7.54 23.63
N ALA A 256 -5.35 -7.73 22.42
CA ALA A 256 -4.59 -8.16 21.25
C ALA A 256 -3.72 -7.04 20.68
N LYS A 257 -4.13 -5.77 20.81
CA LYS A 257 -3.30 -4.64 20.39
C LYS A 257 -1.96 -4.61 21.13
N VAL A 258 -0.92 -4.32 20.39
CA VAL A 258 0.43 -4.10 20.92
C VAL A 258 0.68 -2.61 21.01
N ASP A 259 1.33 -2.17 22.08
CA ASP A 259 1.76 -0.78 22.17
C ASP A 259 2.94 -0.55 21.21
N LEU A 260 2.67 0.22 20.16
CA LEU A 260 3.65 0.60 19.15
C LEU A 260 4.27 1.97 19.45
N ALA A 261 4.04 2.53 20.64
CA ALA A 261 4.73 3.73 21.07
C ALA A 261 6.26 3.53 20.99
N GLY A 262 6.94 4.50 20.37
CA GLY A 262 8.38 4.50 20.19
C GLY A 262 8.92 3.50 19.15
N VAL A 263 8.07 2.85 18.36
CA VAL A 263 8.53 2.01 17.22
C VAL A 263 8.94 2.87 16.03
N THR A 264 8.30 4.03 15.86
CA THR A 264 8.60 4.92 14.74
C THR A 264 9.95 5.59 14.98
N GLN A 265 10.96 5.17 14.22
CA GLN A 265 12.25 5.86 14.14
C GLN A 265 12.21 7.08 13.24
N PHE A 266 11.02 7.46 12.75
CA PHE A 266 10.75 8.62 11.93
C PHE A 266 10.99 9.92 12.73
N ALA A 267 12.24 10.18 13.07
CA ALA A 267 12.71 11.29 13.86
C ALA A 267 13.07 12.41 12.89
N ALA A 268 12.09 13.28 12.63
CA ALA A 268 12.33 14.68 12.30
C ALA A 268 13.43 14.98 11.26
N VAL A 269 13.53 14.19 10.17
CA VAL A 269 14.27 14.64 8.98
C VAL A 269 13.62 15.92 8.40
N ALA A 270 12.37 16.18 8.78
CA ALA A 270 11.61 17.37 8.43
C ALA A 270 11.98 18.69 9.17
N SER A 271 13.04 18.76 10.01
CA SER A 271 13.33 20.00 10.78
C SER A 271 14.76 20.51 10.82
N THR A 272 15.73 19.94 10.10
CA THR A 272 17.12 20.45 10.10
C THR A 272 17.44 21.35 8.91
N GLY A 273 16.49 22.22 8.55
CA GLY A 273 16.79 23.50 7.93
C GLY A 273 17.34 24.49 8.96
N GLY A 274 18.55 24.22 9.48
CA GLY A 274 19.31 25.14 10.35
C GLY A 274 19.50 24.64 11.79
N GLY A 275 20.69 24.12 12.08
CA GLY A 275 21.17 23.92 13.44
C GLY A 275 21.58 22.48 13.75
N ILE A 276 22.86 22.19 13.54
CA ILE A 276 23.56 21.08 14.19
C ILE A 276 23.38 21.27 15.71
N LEU A 277 22.70 20.33 16.39
CA LEU A 277 23.00 19.91 17.77
C LEU A 277 22.05 18.76 18.19
N GLY A 278 22.66 17.58 18.39
CA GLY A 278 22.33 16.68 19.50
C GLY A 278 21.00 15.91 19.42
N GLY A 279 21.10 14.65 18.97
CA GLY A 279 20.09 13.65 19.30
C GLY A 279 20.00 13.48 20.82
N PHE A 280 18.81 13.66 21.37
CA PHE A 280 18.30 12.97 22.55
C PHE A 280 16.77 13.11 22.51
N SER A 281 16.07 11.98 22.61
CA SER A 281 14.63 11.94 22.77
C SER A 281 14.24 12.67 24.07
N LEU A 282 13.57 13.81 23.93
CA LEU A 282 13.09 14.66 25.03
C LEU A 282 12.01 13.98 25.90
N SER A 283 11.56 12.77 25.56
CA SER A 283 10.61 12.00 26.36
C SER A 283 11.24 11.27 27.56
N GLN A 284 12.58 11.22 27.68
CA GLN A 284 13.27 10.53 28.78
C GLN A 284 13.85 11.44 29.88
N ILE A 285 13.79 12.77 29.75
CA ILE A 285 14.41 13.71 30.71
C ILE A 285 13.44 14.28 31.76
N PHE A 286 12.12 14.14 31.59
CA PHE A 286 11.14 14.56 32.60
C PHE A 286 10.55 13.37 33.37
N GLY A 287 11.44 12.60 34.01
CA GLY A 287 11.12 11.81 35.20
C GLY A 287 11.26 12.71 36.42
N GLY A 288 10.16 13.33 36.84
CA GLY A 288 10.11 14.25 37.99
C GLY A 288 8.88 14.00 38.85
N ASP A 289 9.15 13.36 39.98
CA ASP A 289 8.43 13.14 41.23
C ASP A 289 7.02 13.73 41.48
N LYS A 290 6.27 12.97 42.29
CA LYS A 290 4.94 13.25 42.82
C LYS A 290 4.91 14.57 43.59
N SER A 291 3.97 15.46 43.25
CA SER A 291 3.44 16.41 44.22
C SER A 291 1.95 16.72 43.99
N GLU A 292 1.32 17.10 45.09
CA GLU A 292 -0.10 17.09 45.40
C GLU A 292 -1.01 17.94 44.51
N LYS A 293 -2.22 17.37 44.32
CA LYS A 293 -3.53 18.03 44.25
C LYS A 293 -3.53 19.56 44.42
N LYS A 294 -3.92 20.28 43.36
CA LYS A 294 -4.88 21.38 43.45
C LYS A 294 -5.91 21.29 42.33
N LYS A 295 -7.19 21.14 42.72
CA LYS A 295 -8.36 21.22 41.84
C LYS A 295 -8.51 22.67 41.36
N GLY A 296 -8.29 22.90 40.07
CA GLY A 296 -8.75 24.10 39.35
C GLY A 296 -10.10 23.84 38.68
N PRO A 297 -10.88 24.89 38.38
CA PRO A 297 -12.32 24.79 38.14
C PRO A 297 -12.66 24.07 36.83
N VAL A 298 -13.65 23.17 36.93
CA VAL A 298 -14.31 22.51 35.81
C VAL A 298 -15.15 23.54 35.07
N ILE A 299 -14.76 23.90 33.85
CA ILE A 299 -15.61 24.65 32.93
C ILE A 299 -16.52 23.66 32.22
N LEU A 300 -17.76 23.57 32.69
CA LEU A 300 -18.86 22.93 31.99
C LEU A 300 -19.22 23.77 30.76
N ARG A 301 -18.78 23.38 29.57
CA ARG A 301 -19.42 23.82 28.32
C ARG A 301 -20.42 22.77 27.87
N GLY A 302 -21.64 22.94 28.36
CA GLY A 302 -22.84 22.36 27.76
C GLY A 302 -23.12 22.99 26.41
N GLY A 303 -23.45 22.15 25.44
CA GLY A 303 -23.80 22.54 24.08
C GLY A 303 -24.16 21.33 23.24
N GLY A 304 -25.07 20.49 23.76
CA GLY A 304 -25.71 19.45 22.97
C GLY A 304 -26.90 20.03 22.23
N ALA A 305 -26.92 19.89 20.91
CA ALA A 305 -28.16 19.83 20.14
C ALA A 305 -27.89 19.14 18.79
N TYR A 306 -28.78 18.22 18.42
CA TYR A 306 -28.86 17.45 17.16
C TYR A 306 -27.99 16.19 17.04
N LYS A 307 -28.40 15.14 17.77
CA LYS A 307 -28.29 13.75 17.31
C LYS A 307 -29.70 13.27 16.90
N ASN A 308 -29.85 12.83 15.65
CA ASN A 308 -31.05 12.11 15.20
C ASN A 308 -30.94 10.62 15.56
N LYS A 309 -32.09 9.98 15.79
CA LYS A 309 -32.23 8.60 16.33
C LYS A 309 -31.76 7.46 15.40
N SER A 310 -31.05 7.72 14.30
CA SER A 310 -30.71 6.69 13.29
C SER A 310 -29.22 6.47 12.99
N GLY A 311 -28.29 7.13 13.69
CA GLY A 311 -26.89 6.67 13.79
C GLY A 311 -26.10 6.41 12.48
N ARG A 312 -26.46 7.06 11.36
CA ARG A 312 -25.73 6.94 10.08
C ARG A 312 -25.17 8.30 9.65
N SER A 313 -23.85 8.47 9.80
CA SER A 313 -23.10 9.54 9.16
C SER A 313 -22.83 9.17 7.70
N GLY A 314 -23.73 9.55 6.80
CA GLY A 314 -23.50 9.50 5.36
C GLY A 314 -22.62 10.68 4.92
N GLY A 315 -21.31 10.48 4.88
CA GLY A 315 -20.38 11.41 4.24
C GLY A 315 -20.57 11.36 2.73
N ARG A 316 -21.24 12.38 2.18
CA ARG A 316 -21.44 12.59 0.75
C ARG A 316 -20.15 13.20 0.18
N TRP A 317 -19.44 12.46 -0.65
CA TRP A 317 -18.28 12.97 -1.39
C TRP A 317 -18.75 13.96 -2.45
N LEU A 318 -18.08 15.12 -2.49
CA LEU A 318 -18.24 16.15 -3.51
C LEU A 318 -17.70 15.61 -4.84
N THR A 319 -18.55 15.57 -5.87
CA THR A 319 -18.11 15.38 -7.25
C THR A 319 -17.65 16.72 -7.84
N PRO A 320 -16.60 16.75 -8.69
CA PRO A 320 -16.20 17.97 -9.37
C PRO A 320 -17.20 18.31 -10.48
N ARG A 321 -17.56 19.59 -10.54
CA ARG A 321 -18.39 20.19 -11.59
C ARG A 321 -17.50 20.45 -12.81
N LYS A 322 -17.83 19.84 -13.95
CA LYS A 322 -17.19 20.16 -15.25
C LYS A 322 -17.41 21.65 -15.58
N ARG A 323 -16.38 22.33 -16.05
CA ARG A 323 -16.47 23.46 -16.97
C ARG A 323 -16.00 22.97 -18.33
#